data_AF-A0A971L5W4-F1
#
_entry.id   AF-A0A971L5W4-F1
#
_cell.length_a   1.000
_cell.length_b   1.000
_cell.length_c   1.000
_cell.angle_alpha   90.00
_cell.angle_beta   90.00
_cell.angle_gamma   90.00
#
_symmetry.space_group_name_H-M   'P 1'
#
loop_
_entity.id
_entity.type
_entity.pdbx_description
1 polymer ?
#
loop_
_entity_poly.entity_id
_entity_poly.type
_entity_poly.pdbx_seq_one_letter_code
_entity_poly.pdbx_strand_id
1 'polypeptide(L)'
;MALLLLGLLIMSHDYLPRKIELTVGQASPQDFKAPQGIVYESEVLTEKAREEAAQQITPVYRVANSVLADLQQETDDFFNLLTEINSIEDKEERLAFLNSRLDNLELPPATIEALAAADAGTINSLAAVTKDIISRAMTEAVPEDALNTARDKMLAAVGTVYIGENYKPLLVAYLQQLNLKPNLVYDVAETMAKREAAAAQVSPVQVTIRQ
;
A
#
# COMPACT_ATOMS: atom_id res chain seq x y z
N MET A 1 86.20 -2.34 -19.40
CA MET A 1 85.39 -3.31 -18.63
C MET A 1 85.50 -3.12 -17.11
N ALA A 2 86.71 -2.97 -16.54
CA ALA A 2 86.90 -2.82 -15.09
C ALA A 2 86.20 -1.58 -14.46
N LEU A 3 86.18 -0.44 -15.16
CA LEU A 3 85.50 0.78 -14.71
C LEU A 3 83.96 0.64 -14.66
N LEU A 4 83.38 -0.15 -15.55
CA LEU A 4 81.94 -0.45 -15.56
C LEU A 4 81.57 -1.36 -14.39
N LEU A 5 82.40 -2.35 -14.07
CA LEU A 5 82.21 -3.25 -12.92
C LEU A 5 82.32 -2.49 -11.59
N LEU A 6 83.26 -1.55 -11.48
CA LEU A 6 83.42 -0.73 -10.28
C LEU A 6 82.23 0.23 -10.09
N GLY A 7 81.74 0.85 -11.18
CA GLY A 7 80.55 1.69 -11.15
C GLY A 7 79.29 0.91 -10.74
N LEU A 8 79.13 -0.33 -11.23
CA LEU A 8 78.02 -1.20 -10.85
C LEU A 8 78.06 -1.58 -9.36
N LEU A 9 79.26 -1.83 -8.81
CA LEU A 9 79.44 -2.21 -7.41
C LEU A 9 79.08 -1.07 -6.45
N ILE A 10 79.51 0.16 -6.76
CA ILE A 10 79.25 1.35 -5.93
C ILE A 10 77.76 1.70 -5.94
N MET A 11 77.12 1.68 -7.12
CA MET A 11 75.67 1.90 -7.23
C MET A 11 74.89 0.83 -6.46
N SER A 12 75.34 -0.44 -6.46
CA SER A 12 74.63 -1.49 -5.71
C SER A 12 74.55 -1.24 -4.21
N HIS A 13 75.54 -0.54 -3.62
CA HIS A 13 75.61 -0.33 -2.18
C HIS A 13 74.45 0.52 -1.64
N ASP A 14 73.98 1.48 -2.42
CA ASP A 14 72.85 2.33 -2.05
C ASP A 14 71.49 1.63 -2.18
N TYR A 15 71.42 0.52 -2.94
CA TYR A 15 70.21 -0.28 -3.09
C TYR A 15 70.11 -1.46 -2.11
N LEU A 16 71.11 -1.68 -1.25
CA LEU A 16 70.99 -2.68 -0.18
C LEU A 16 70.07 -2.14 0.93
N PRO A 17 69.01 -2.88 1.33
CA PRO A 17 68.16 -2.46 2.43
C PRO A 17 68.99 -2.38 3.72
N ARG A 18 69.16 -1.17 4.26
CA ARG A 18 69.83 -0.96 5.55
C ARG A 18 69.10 -1.75 6.62
N LYS A 19 69.76 -2.77 7.19
CA LYS A 19 69.26 -3.48 8.38
C LYS A 19 69.37 -2.52 9.55
N ILE A 20 68.23 -2.06 10.06
CA ILE A 20 68.17 -1.19 11.23
C ILE A 20 68.30 -2.10 12.45
N GLU A 21 69.43 -2.02 13.14
CA GLU A 21 69.64 -2.71 14.41
C GLU A 21 68.99 -1.89 15.53
N LEU A 22 67.92 -2.42 16.13
CA LEU A 22 67.20 -1.79 17.24
C LEU A 22 67.48 -2.56 18.53
N THR A 23 67.77 -1.83 19.60
CA THR A 23 67.96 -2.39 20.95
C THR A 23 66.81 -1.98 21.88
N VAL A 24 66.35 -2.89 22.74
CA VAL A 24 65.22 -2.64 23.65
C VAL A 24 65.60 -1.53 24.64
N GLY A 25 64.85 -0.43 24.64
CA GLY A 25 65.07 0.74 25.50
C GLY A 25 65.71 1.96 24.80
N GLN A 26 66.11 1.85 23.54
CA GLN A 26 66.63 2.96 22.74
C GLN A 26 65.50 3.87 22.23
N ALA A 27 65.70 5.20 22.23
CA ALA A 27 64.77 6.14 21.60
C ALA A 27 64.74 5.94 20.07
N SER A 28 63.55 5.93 19.47
CA SER A 28 63.40 5.61 18.04
C SER A 28 64.08 6.66 17.14
N PRO A 29 64.91 6.26 16.17
CA PRO A 29 65.63 7.18 15.29
C PRO A 29 64.72 7.83 14.22
N GLN A 30 63.57 7.22 13.94
CA GLN A 30 62.57 7.71 12.99
C GLN A 30 61.19 7.11 13.33
N ASP A 31 60.14 7.66 12.72
CA ASP A 31 58.81 7.07 12.81
C ASP A 31 58.73 5.84 11.88
N PHE A 32 58.37 4.69 12.43
CA PHE A 32 58.09 3.48 11.66
C PHE A 32 56.59 3.37 11.41
N LYS A 33 56.19 3.43 10.15
CA LYS A 33 54.79 3.28 9.72
C LYS A 33 54.49 1.81 9.44
N ALA A 34 53.25 1.40 9.72
CA ALA A 34 52.84 0.02 9.47
C ALA A 34 52.83 -0.25 7.95
N PRO A 35 53.52 -1.30 7.45
CA PRO A 35 53.59 -1.56 6.00
C PRO A 35 52.26 -2.02 5.41
N GLN A 36 51.31 -2.47 6.24
CA GLN A 36 49.97 -2.88 5.83
C GLN A 36 48.92 -2.24 6.73
N GLY A 37 47.81 -1.81 6.12
CA GLY A 37 46.64 -1.37 6.86
C GLY A 37 45.87 -2.56 7.41
N ILE A 38 45.13 -2.34 8.50
CA ILE A 38 44.20 -3.33 9.04
C ILE A 38 42.83 -3.05 8.43
N VAL A 39 42.20 -4.09 7.87
CA VAL A 39 40.81 -4.07 7.43
C VAL A 39 39.97 -4.70 8.53
N TYR A 40 38.95 -3.99 8.99
CA TYR A 40 38.00 -4.50 9.98
C TYR A 40 36.57 -4.21 9.54
N GLU A 41 35.65 -5.02 10.04
CA GLU A 41 34.22 -4.81 9.88
C GLU A 41 33.76 -3.71 10.85
N SER A 42 33.16 -2.65 10.31
CA SER A 42 32.57 -1.60 11.14
C SER A 42 31.11 -1.95 11.40
N GLU A 43 30.81 -2.42 12.61
CA GLU A 43 29.43 -2.68 13.06
C GLU A 43 28.56 -1.41 12.92
N VAL A 44 29.10 -0.25 13.29
CA VAL A 44 28.39 1.04 13.22
C VAL A 44 28.03 1.41 11.78
N LEU A 45 28.99 1.32 10.85
CA LEU A 45 28.70 1.64 9.44
C LEU A 45 27.81 0.59 8.78
N THR A 46 27.91 -0.67 9.21
CA THR A 46 27.04 -1.75 8.75
C THR A 46 25.61 -1.51 9.20
N GLU A 47 25.39 -1.17 10.47
CA GLU A 47 24.05 -0.89 10.99
C GLU A 47 23.45 0.35 10.33
N LYS A 48 24.25 1.40 10.12
CA LYS A 48 23.83 2.57 9.35
C LYS A 48 23.40 2.19 7.93
N ALA A 49 24.17 1.34 7.24
CA ALA A 49 23.83 0.88 5.90
C ALA A 49 22.55 0.02 5.89
N ARG A 50 22.30 -0.77 6.94
CA ARG A 50 21.04 -1.52 7.13
C ARG A 50 19.85 -0.61 7.31
N GLU A 51 19.97 0.41 8.15
CA GLU A 51 18.92 1.42 8.35
C GLU A 51 18.61 2.16 7.03
N GLU A 52 19.64 2.58 6.30
CA GLU A 52 19.48 3.24 5.00
C GLU A 52 18.78 2.33 3.98
N ALA A 53 19.16 1.05 3.92
CA ALA A 53 18.51 0.06 3.05
C ALA A 53 17.04 -0.17 3.43
N ALA A 54 16.73 -0.27 4.72
CA ALA A 54 15.35 -0.39 5.20
C ALA A 54 14.52 0.88 4.89
N GLN A 55 15.11 2.07 5.01
CA GLN A 55 14.42 3.34 4.70
C GLN A 55 14.11 3.50 3.22
N GLN A 56 14.89 2.90 2.33
CA GLN A 56 14.64 2.90 0.89
C GLN A 56 13.44 2.03 0.47
N ILE A 57 12.94 1.16 1.35
CA ILE A 57 11.77 0.32 1.05
C ILE A 57 10.51 1.17 1.02
N THR A 58 9.88 1.17 -0.17
CA THR A 58 8.60 1.83 -0.41
C THR A 58 7.48 1.16 0.39
N PRO A 59 6.56 1.95 1.01
CA PRO A 59 5.36 1.45 1.64
C PRO A 59 4.55 0.51 0.73
N VAL A 60 4.12 -0.62 1.26
CA VAL A 60 3.22 -1.55 0.58
C VAL A 60 1.79 -1.25 1.01
N TYR A 61 0.87 -1.29 0.05
CA TYR A 61 -0.56 -1.08 0.29
C TYR A 61 -1.35 -2.29 -0.17
N ARG A 62 -2.50 -2.52 0.46
CA ARG A 62 -3.43 -3.59 0.11
C ARG A 62 -4.87 -3.10 0.12
N VAL A 63 -5.75 -3.88 -0.51
CA VAL A 63 -7.20 -3.65 -0.47
C VAL A 63 -7.78 -4.21 0.83
N ALA A 64 -8.55 -3.38 1.54
CA ALA A 64 -9.28 -3.74 2.75
C ALA A 64 -10.66 -4.28 2.36
N ASN A 65 -10.77 -5.60 2.24
CA ASN A 65 -12.03 -6.28 1.91
C ASN A 65 -13.15 -6.02 2.92
N SER A 66 -12.82 -5.60 4.15
CA SER A 66 -13.82 -5.21 5.16
C SER A 66 -14.68 -4.03 4.70
N VAL A 67 -14.13 -3.09 3.94
CA VAL A 67 -14.88 -1.93 3.44
C VAL A 67 -15.98 -2.38 2.48
N LEU A 68 -15.68 -3.32 1.58
CA LEU A 68 -16.70 -3.88 0.70
C LEU A 68 -17.77 -4.65 1.49
N ALA A 69 -17.37 -5.43 2.50
CA ALA A 69 -18.31 -6.16 3.34
C ALA A 69 -19.27 -5.22 4.09
N ASP A 70 -18.75 -4.12 4.64
CA ASP A 70 -19.56 -3.11 5.34
C ASP A 70 -20.59 -2.47 4.38
N LEU A 71 -20.19 -2.12 3.16
CA LEU A 71 -21.10 -1.56 2.14
C LEU A 71 -22.16 -2.56 1.69
N GLN A 72 -21.80 -3.85 1.57
CA GLN A 72 -22.77 -4.91 1.26
C GLN A 72 -23.80 -5.08 2.37
N GLN A 73 -23.36 -5.02 3.63
CA GLN A 73 -24.27 -5.08 4.78
C GLN A 73 -25.21 -3.87 4.82
N GLU A 74 -24.71 -2.64 4.62
CA GLU A 74 -25.53 -1.43 4.54
C GLU A 74 -26.56 -1.52 3.41
N THR A 75 -26.20 -2.13 2.29
CA THR A 75 -27.11 -2.39 1.17
C THR A 75 -28.18 -3.40 1.55
N ASP A 76 -27.80 -4.50 2.20
CA ASP A 76 -28.75 -5.50 2.66
C ASP A 76 -29.75 -4.92 3.67
N ASP A 77 -29.28 -4.13 4.63
CA ASP A 77 -30.14 -3.47 5.62
C ASP A 77 -31.16 -2.53 4.95
N PHE A 78 -30.73 -1.76 3.95
CA PHE A 78 -31.61 -0.89 3.17
C PHE A 78 -32.71 -1.66 2.42
N PHE A 79 -32.34 -2.73 1.70
CA PHE A 79 -33.33 -3.52 0.94
C PHE A 79 -34.19 -4.43 1.81
N ASN A 80 -33.70 -4.85 2.98
CA ASN A 80 -34.51 -5.55 3.98
C ASN A 80 -35.63 -4.65 4.49
N LEU A 81 -35.33 -3.38 4.79
CA LEU A 81 -36.36 -2.39 5.15
C LEU A 81 -37.42 -2.25 4.04
N LEU A 82 -37.02 -2.19 2.77
CA LEU A 82 -37.96 -2.14 1.64
C LEU A 82 -38.82 -3.41 1.56
N THR A 83 -38.24 -4.57 1.83
CA THR A 83 -38.95 -5.86 1.85
C THR A 83 -39.98 -5.90 2.98
N GLU A 84 -39.62 -5.42 4.17
CA GLU A 84 -40.53 -5.29 5.31
C GLU A 84 -41.72 -4.38 4.97
N ILE A 85 -41.46 -3.20 4.38
CA ILE A 85 -42.52 -2.28 3.97
C ILE A 85 -43.42 -2.91 2.89
N ASN A 86 -42.84 -3.70 1.98
CA ASN A 86 -43.61 -4.38 0.94
C ASN A 86 -44.51 -5.51 1.48
N SER A 87 -44.19 -6.05 2.66
CA SER A 87 -45.04 -7.07 3.31
C SER A 87 -46.36 -6.52 3.87
N ILE A 88 -46.55 -5.19 3.89
CA ILE A 88 -47.77 -4.53 4.34
C ILE A 88 -48.89 -4.78 3.32
N GLU A 89 -50.00 -5.37 3.76
CA GLU A 89 -51.14 -5.72 2.90
C GLU A 89 -51.86 -4.47 2.37
N ASP A 90 -52.02 -3.45 3.21
CA ASP A 90 -52.69 -2.21 2.84
C ASP A 90 -51.80 -1.34 1.94
N LYS A 91 -52.32 -1.02 0.74
CA LYS A 91 -51.56 -0.29 -0.27
C LYS A 91 -51.31 1.17 0.13
N GLU A 92 -52.27 1.82 0.78
CA GLU A 92 -52.17 3.23 1.16
C GLU A 92 -51.16 3.40 2.30
N GLU A 93 -51.21 2.50 3.29
CA GLU A 93 -50.25 2.40 4.38
C GLU A 93 -48.83 2.14 3.84
N ARG A 94 -48.67 1.17 2.93
CA ARG A 94 -47.38 0.87 2.30
C ARG A 94 -46.79 2.07 1.57
N LEU A 95 -47.61 2.80 0.80
CA LEU A 95 -47.18 4.02 0.11
C LEU A 95 -46.77 5.11 1.13
N ALA A 96 -47.49 5.25 2.23
CA ALA A 96 -47.14 6.21 3.27
C ALA A 96 -45.78 5.88 3.92
N PHE A 97 -45.53 4.60 4.22
CA PHE A 97 -44.23 4.15 4.76
C PHE A 97 -43.10 4.36 3.77
N LEU A 98 -43.27 4.00 2.50
CA LEU A 98 -42.26 4.22 1.45
C LEU A 98 -41.92 5.72 1.33
N ASN A 99 -42.92 6.59 1.26
CA ASN A 99 -42.69 8.04 1.18
C ASN A 99 -41.94 8.55 2.42
N SER A 100 -42.33 8.13 3.63
CA SER A 100 -41.68 8.59 4.86
C SER A 100 -40.24 8.09 5.02
N ARG A 101 -39.92 6.88 4.52
CA ARG A 101 -38.59 6.28 4.65
C ARG A 101 -37.63 6.70 3.55
N LEU A 102 -38.17 7.03 2.37
CA LEU A 102 -37.38 7.44 1.20
C LEU A 102 -37.45 8.95 0.93
N ASP A 103 -38.01 9.74 1.86
CA ASP A 103 -38.15 11.20 1.73
C ASP A 103 -36.82 11.89 1.41
N ASN A 104 -35.74 11.42 2.05
CA ASN A 104 -34.39 11.95 1.84
C ASN A 104 -33.83 11.66 0.45
N LEU A 105 -34.38 10.71 -0.31
CA LEU A 105 -33.86 10.28 -1.62
C LEU A 105 -34.45 11.07 -2.80
N GLU A 106 -35.42 11.98 -2.56
CA GLU A 106 -36.07 12.82 -3.58
C GLU A 106 -36.53 12.01 -4.83
N LEU A 107 -37.18 10.87 -4.60
CA LEU A 107 -37.55 9.95 -5.68
C LEU A 107 -38.77 10.43 -6.49
N PRO A 108 -38.79 10.18 -7.81
CA PRO A 108 -39.99 10.44 -8.62
C PRO A 108 -41.20 9.63 -8.12
N PRO A 109 -42.43 10.17 -8.15
CA PRO A 109 -43.63 9.45 -7.71
C PRO A 109 -43.81 8.08 -8.38
N ALA A 110 -43.47 7.98 -9.68
CA ALA A 110 -43.51 6.74 -10.44
C ALA A 110 -42.58 5.64 -9.87
N THR A 111 -41.46 6.03 -9.25
CA THR A 111 -40.55 5.09 -8.58
C THR A 111 -41.19 4.52 -7.32
N ILE A 112 -41.78 5.39 -6.49
CA ILE A 112 -42.48 5.00 -5.26
C ILE A 112 -43.66 4.08 -5.57
N GLU A 113 -44.46 4.41 -6.59
CA GLU A 113 -45.56 3.57 -7.04
C GLU A 113 -45.08 2.21 -7.57
N ALA A 114 -43.99 2.19 -8.34
CA ALA A 114 -43.41 0.95 -8.84
C ALA A 114 -42.84 0.06 -7.72
N LEU A 115 -42.27 0.66 -6.67
CA LEU A 115 -41.80 -0.05 -5.48
C LEU A 115 -42.95 -0.59 -4.65
N ALA A 116 -44.04 0.17 -4.50
CA ALA A 116 -45.26 -0.33 -3.89
C ALA A 116 -45.87 -1.46 -4.72
N ALA A 117 -45.81 -1.44 -6.04
CA ALA A 117 -46.34 -2.53 -6.86
C ALA A 117 -45.42 -3.76 -7.00
N ALA A 118 -44.15 -3.64 -6.57
CA ALA A 118 -43.16 -4.69 -6.72
C ALA A 118 -43.48 -5.92 -5.88
N ASP A 119 -43.03 -7.09 -6.30
CA ASP A 119 -43.01 -8.29 -5.45
C ASP A 119 -41.68 -8.43 -4.70
N ALA A 120 -41.61 -9.35 -3.74
CA ALA A 120 -40.37 -9.62 -3.01
C ALA A 120 -39.23 -10.07 -3.94
N GLY A 121 -39.53 -10.77 -5.03
CA GLY A 121 -38.54 -11.18 -6.03
C GLY A 121 -37.88 -9.99 -6.73
N THR A 122 -38.65 -8.95 -7.04
CA THR A 122 -38.15 -7.71 -7.64
C THR A 122 -37.25 -6.97 -6.67
N ILE A 123 -37.65 -6.81 -5.40
CA ILE A 123 -36.82 -6.13 -4.38
C ILE A 123 -35.49 -6.87 -4.18
N ASN A 124 -35.53 -8.20 -4.06
CA ASN A 124 -34.32 -9.02 -3.93
C ASN A 124 -33.41 -8.91 -5.16
N SER A 125 -33.99 -8.81 -6.35
CA SER A 125 -33.22 -8.62 -7.60
C SER A 125 -32.54 -7.24 -7.63
N LEU A 126 -33.24 -6.18 -7.19
CA LEU A 126 -32.66 -4.84 -7.05
C LEU A 126 -31.52 -4.81 -6.04
N ALA A 127 -31.66 -5.50 -4.90
CA ALA A 127 -30.59 -5.65 -3.91
C ALA A 127 -29.36 -6.34 -4.50
N ALA A 128 -29.56 -7.47 -5.20
CA ALA A 128 -28.49 -8.23 -5.83
C ALA A 128 -27.75 -7.41 -6.90
N VAL A 129 -28.49 -6.69 -7.75
CA VAL A 129 -27.93 -5.78 -8.75
C VAL A 129 -27.10 -4.67 -8.09
N THR A 130 -27.64 -4.05 -7.04
CA THR A 130 -26.94 -2.95 -6.34
C THR A 130 -25.64 -3.43 -5.71
N LYS A 131 -25.67 -4.60 -5.06
CA LYS A 131 -24.46 -5.22 -4.48
C LYS A 131 -23.43 -5.59 -5.53
N ASP A 132 -23.85 -6.07 -6.70
CA ASP A 132 -22.95 -6.37 -7.81
C ASP A 132 -22.28 -5.10 -8.36
N ILE A 133 -23.04 -4.01 -8.53
CA ILE A 133 -22.49 -2.70 -8.92
C ILE A 133 -21.44 -2.22 -7.91
N ILE A 134 -21.75 -2.25 -6.61
CA ILE A 134 -20.84 -1.85 -5.54
C ILE A 134 -19.59 -2.73 -5.55
N SER A 135 -19.76 -4.05 -5.65
CA SER A 135 -18.67 -5.02 -5.68
C SER A 135 -17.70 -4.75 -6.83
N ARG A 136 -18.21 -4.55 -8.05
CA ARG A 136 -17.36 -4.27 -9.22
C ARG A 136 -16.55 -2.98 -9.06
N ALA A 137 -17.12 -1.96 -8.44
CA ALA A 137 -16.44 -0.69 -8.23
C ALA A 137 -15.45 -0.71 -7.05
N MET A 138 -15.70 -1.52 -6.01
CA MET A 138 -14.92 -1.56 -4.77
C MET A 138 -14.01 -2.80 -4.64
N THR A 139 -13.98 -3.68 -5.64
CA THR A 139 -13.00 -4.78 -5.72
C THR A 139 -11.61 -4.26 -6.06
N GLU A 140 -11.52 -3.21 -6.87
CA GLU A 140 -10.26 -2.52 -7.19
C GLU A 140 -9.78 -1.67 -6.01
N ALA A 141 -8.50 -1.32 -6.00
CA ALA A 141 -7.97 -0.33 -5.06
C ALA A 141 -8.58 1.05 -5.33
N VAL A 142 -9.34 1.54 -4.36
CA VAL A 142 -9.97 2.86 -4.32
C VAL A 142 -9.32 3.66 -3.19
N PRO A 143 -8.29 4.48 -3.52
CA PRO A 143 -7.78 5.51 -2.63
C PRO A 143 -8.81 6.64 -2.43
N GLU A 144 -8.53 7.53 -1.47
CA GLU A 144 -9.44 8.63 -1.09
C GLU A 144 -9.76 9.58 -2.25
N ASP A 145 -8.78 9.90 -3.09
CA ASP A 145 -8.93 10.76 -4.26
C ASP A 145 -9.71 10.09 -5.42
N ALA A 146 -9.84 8.77 -5.40
CA ALA A 146 -10.58 8.01 -6.40
C ALA A 146 -12.04 7.70 -6.02
N LEU A 147 -12.51 8.12 -4.82
CA LEU A 147 -13.86 7.82 -4.34
C LEU A 147 -14.96 8.37 -5.27
N ASN A 148 -14.79 9.59 -5.79
CA ASN A 148 -15.74 10.17 -6.72
C ASN A 148 -15.77 9.40 -8.05
N THR A 149 -14.61 9.02 -8.57
CA THR A 149 -14.50 8.19 -9.76
C THR A 149 -15.17 6.83 -9.56
N ALA A 150 -15.01 6.21 -8.39
CA ALA A 150 -15.69 4.96 -8.05
C ALA A 150 -17.21 5.15 -8.04
N ARG A 151 -17.72 6.24 -7.44
CA ARG A 151 -19.15 6.59 -7.47
C ARG A 151 -19.65 6.79 -8.90
N ASP A 152 -18.94 7.54 -9.73
CA ASP A 152 -19.34 7.79 -11.12
C ASP A 152 -19.42 6.48 -11.93
N LYS A 153 -18.47 5.55 -11.71
CA LYS A 153 -18.52 4.21 -12.31
C LYS A 153 -19.79 3.44 -11.87
N MET A 154 -20.14 3.50 -10.58
CA MET A 154 -21.37 2.86 -10.07
C MET A 154 -22.62 3.45 -10.71
N LEU A 155 -22.72 4.78 -10.80
CA LEU A 155 -23.85 5.48 -11.40
C LEU A 155 -23.99 5.18 -12.90
N ALA A 156 -22.86 5.13 -13.63
CA ALA A 156 -22.85 4.72 -15.03
C ALA A 156 -23.33 3.28 -15.20
N ALA A 157 -22.95 2.38 -14.29
CA ALA A 157 -23.36 0.98 -14.33
C ALA A 157 -24.89 0.84 -14.21
N VAL A 158 -25.57 1.63 -13.36
CA VAL A 158 -27.04 1.62 -13.24
C VAL A 158 -27.74 1.83 -14.59
N GLY A 159 -27.19 2.70 -15.44
CA GLY A 159 -27.75 2.97 -16.77
C GLY A 159 -27.70 1.76 -17.71
N THR A 160 -26.75 0.85 -17.50
CA THR A 160 -26.50 -0.33 -18.35
C THR A 160 -27.17 -1.61 -17.85
N VAL A 161 -27.61 -1.64 -16.60
CA VAL A 161 -28.26 -2.82 -16.04
C VAL A 161 -29.66 -2.99 -16.59
N TYR A 162 -30.02 -4.24 -16.87
CA TYR A 162 -31.36 -4.64 -17.30
C TYR A 162 -32.33 -4.75 -16.12
N ILE A 163 -32.85 -3.60 -15.68
CA ILE A 163 -33.94 -3.47 -14.69
C ILE A 163 -35.02 -2.55 -15.24
N GLY A 164 -36.22 -2.59 -14.65
CA GLY A 164 -37.29 -1.66 -15.02
C GLY A 164 -36.86 -0.20 -14.84
N GLU A 165 -37.18 0.65 -15.82
CA GLU A 165 -36.76 2.07 -15.83
C GLU A 165 -37.23 2.83 -14.58
N ASN A 166 -38.40 2.49 -14.05
CA ASN A 166 -38.94 3.10 -12.83
C ASN A 166 -38.12 2.78 -11.56
N TYR A 167 -37.22 1.78 -11.59
CA TYR A 167 -36.39 1.42 -10.43
C TYR A 167 -34.99 2.06 -10.47
N LYS A 168 -34.54 2.54 -11.64
CA LYS A 168 -33.22 3.18 -11.77
C LYS A 168 -33.05 4.40 -10.87
N PRO A 169 -34.04 5.30 -10.70
CA PRO A 169 -33.91 6.45 -9.81
C PRO A 169 -33.60 6.06 -8.36
N LEU A 170 -34.18 4.96 -7.85
CA LEU A 170 -33.88 4.43 -6.52
C LEU A 170 -32.39 4.10 -6.37
N LEU A 171 -31.85 3.33 -7.32
CA LEU A 171 -30.44 2.92 -7.29
C LEU A 171 -29.50 4.12 -7.42
N VAL A 172 -29.83 5.08 -8.29
CA VAL A 172 -29.06 6.32 -8.45
C VAL A 172 -29.03 7.11 -7.14
N ALA A 173 -30.19 7.37 -6.52
CA ALA A 173 -30.28 8.13 -5.28
C ALA A 173 -29.56 7.42 -4.13
N TYR A 174 -29.74 6.11 -4.01
CA TYR A 174 -29.07 5.29 -3.00
C TYR A 174 -27.54 5.37 -3.14
N LEU A 175 -27.00 5.14 -4.34
CA LEU A 175 -25.55 5.17 -4.58
C LEU A 175 -24.95 6.58 -4.44
N GLN A 176 -25.73 7.63 -4.67
CA GLN A 176 -25.31 9.01 -4.41
C GLN A 176 -25.15 9.29 -2.92
N GLN A 177 -26.05 8.78 -2.08
CA GLN A 177 -26.01 8.97 -0.62
C GLN A 177 -25.11 7.97 0.09
N LEU A 178 -24.74 6.87 -0.57
CA LEU A 178 -23.87 5.85 0.00
C LEU A 178 -22.53 6.45 0.44
N ASN A 179 -22.17 6.20 1.69
CA ASN A 179 -20.96 6.72 2.31
C ASN A 179 -19.73 5.87 1.94
N LEU A 180 -19.16 6.15 0.77
CA LEU A 180 -17.96 5.46 0.31
C LEU A 180 -16.73 5.81 1.15
N LYS A 181 -16.06 4.79 1.65
CA LYS A 181 -14.77 4.88 2.35
C LYS A 181 -13.64 4.33 1.46
N PRO A 182 -12.40 4.85 1.56
CA PRO A 182 -11.28 4.30 0.83
C PRO A 182 -11.00 2.86 1.28
N ASN A 183 -10.70 1.98 0.34
CA ASN A 183 -10.34 0.59 0.64
C ASN A 183 -8.83 0.34 0.51
N LEU A 184 -8.04 1.31 0.04
CA LEU A 184 -6.59 1.18 -0.04
C LEU A 184 -5.96 1.50 1.32
N VAL A 185 -5.39 0.49 1.98
CA VAL A 185 -4.81 0.62 3.32
C VAL A 185 -3.33 0.26 3.32
N TYR A 186 -2.56 0.94 4.17
CA TYR A 186 -1.14 0.67 4.35
C TYR A 186 -0.93 -0.71 5.00
N ASP A 187 -0.17 -1.58 4.35
CA ASP A 187 0.22 -2.88 4.90
C ASP A 187 1.50 -2.72 5.72
N VAL A 188 1.32 -2.45 7.01
CA VAL A 188 2.42 -2.34 7.97
C VAL A 188 3.22 -3.63 8.03
N ALA A 189 2.55 -4.80 8.03
CA ALA A 189 3.20 -6.09 8.22
C ALA A 189 4.08 -6.44 7.03
N GLU A 190 3.55 -6.32 5.81
CA GLU A 190 4.33 -6.59 4.59
C GLU A 190 5.45 -5.57 4.40
N THR A 191 5.20 -4.29 4.71
CA THR A 191 6.23 -3.27 4.61
C THR A 191 7.38 -3.52 5.59
N MET A 192 7.06 -3.86 6.84
CA MET A 192 8.07 -4.20 7.85
C MET A 192 8.87 -5.45 7.46
N ALA A 193 8.20 -6.50 6.97
CA ALA A 193 8.87 -7.70 6.48
C ALA A 193 9.85 -7.40 5.33
N LYS A 194 9.48 -6.52 4.38
CA LYS A 194 10.38 -6.09 3.30
C LYS A 194 11.54 -5.24 3.82
N ARG A 195 11.31 -4.39 4.82
CA ARG A 195 12.36 -3.61 5.49
C ARG A 195 13.39 -4.49 6.18
N GLU A 196 12.93 -5.48 6.93
CA GLU A 196 13.80 -6.45 7.60
C GLU A 196 14.60 -7.27 6.58
N ALA A 197 13.96 -7.74 5.51
CA ALA A 197 14.64 -8.46 4.44
C ALA A 197 15.71 -7.60 3.75
N ALA A 198 15.44 -6.32 3.50
CA ALA A 198 16.39 -5.39 2.89
C ALA A 198 17.60 -5.14 3.80
N ALA A 199 17.35 -4.90 5.10
CA ALA A 199 18.42 -4.78 6.09
C ALA A 199 19.27 -6.06 6.17
N ALA A 200 18.65 -7.24 6.15
CA ALA A 200 19.35 -8.52 6.22
C ALA A 200 20.24 -8.80 4.99
N GLN A 201 19.95 -8.19 3.84
CA GLN A 201 20.76 -8.32 2.62
C GLN A 201 21.98 -7.40 2.58
N VAL A 202 22.09 -6.44 3.49
CA VAL A 202 23.24 -5.54 3.56
C VAL A 202 24.48 -6.31 4.04
N SER A 203 25.50 -6.33 3.19
CA SER A 203 26.80 -6.90 3.52
C SER A 203 27.57 -6.00 4.50
N PRO A 204 28.40 -6.56 5.38
CA PRO A 204 29.15 -5.75 6.32
C PRO A 204 30.10 -4.74 5.68
N VAL A 205 30.13 -3.53 6.24
CA VAL A 205 30.96 -2.43 5.75
C VAL A 205 32.38 -2.59 6.28
N GLN A 206 33.34 -2.74 5.36
CA GLN A 206 34.75 -2.85 5.70
C GLN A 206 35.44 -1.49 5.71
N VAL A 207 36.20 -1.20 6.77
CA VAL A 207 36.99 0.03 6.92
C VAL A 207 38.47 -0.34 6.95
N THR A 208 39.28 0.41 6.21
CA THR A 208 40.74 0.25 6.20
C THR A 208 41.39 1.37 7.01
N ILE A 209 42.14 1.02 8.05
CA ILE A 209 42.99 1.97 8.80
C ILE A 209 44.42 1.85 8.31
N ARG A 210 45.03 2.97 7.90
CA ARG A 210 46.46 3.08 7.58
C ARG A 210 47.10 4.02 8.61
N GLN A 211 48.15 3.57 9.29
CA GLN A 211 48.90 4.37 10.27
C GLN A 211 50.20 4.91 9.68
#